data_AF-A0A382H6Q6-F1
#
_entry.id   AF-A0A382H6Q6-F1
#
_cell.length_a   1.000
_cell.length_b   1.000
_cell.length_c   1.000
_cell.angle_alpha   90.00
_cell.angle_beta   90.00
_cell.angle_gamma   90.00
#
_symmetry.space_group_name_H-M   'P 1'
#
loop_
_entity.id
_entity.type
_entity.pdbx_description
1 polymer ?
#
loop_
_entity_poly.entity_id
_entity_poly.type
_entity_poly.pdbx_seq_one_letter_code
_entity_poly.pdbx_strand_id
1 'polypeptide(L)'
;MKSLATITRNDIDTIKIALNDSVSDINTELRLDIKEKKRLELLDYKGRYLKVYNKLRQNPSIYSLSETELDITAGGLNDAIQLLEEMLTDAELDDQEKEETISVKDNCNRLVELLAG
;
A
#
# COMPACT_ATOMS: atom_id res chain seq x y z
N MET A 1 -12.93 -8.42 -15.38
CA MET A 1 -11.86 -9.43 -15.30
C MET A 1 -10.60 -8.73 -14.80
N LYS A 2 -9.97 -9.14 -13.68
CA LYS A 2 -8.70 -8.56 -13.20
C LYS A 2 -7.68 -8.59 -14.33
N SER A 3 -7.25 -7.42 -14.81
CA SER A 3 -6.27 -7.30 -15.89
C SER A 3 -4.85 -7.37 -15.33
N LEU A 4 -4.53 -8.45 -14.62
CA LEU A 4 -3.22 -8.64 -13.97
C LEU A 4 -2.06 -8.69 -14.98
N ALA A 5 -2.36 -8.94 -16.26
CA ALA A 5 -1.39 -9.01 -17.35
C ALA A 5 -0.68 -7.68 -17.64
N THR A 6 -1.27 -6.55 -17.25
CA THR A 6 -0.68 -5.22 -17.45
C THR A 6 0.15 -4.73 -16.27
N ILE A 7 0.19 -5.48 -15.16
CA ILE A 7 1.00 -5.13 -13.98
C ILE A 7 2.46 -5.41 -14.29
N THR A 8 3.26 -4.34 -14.27
CA THR A 8 4.69 -4.38 -14.57
C THR A 8 5.55 -4.62 -13.33
N ARG A 9 6.85 -4.79 -13.50
CA ARG A 9 7.78 -4.88 -12.37
C ARG A 9 7.82 -3.60 -11.53
N ASN A 10 7.74 -2.43 -12.18
CA ASN A 10 7.70 -1.15 -11.49
C ASN A 10 6.45 -1.05 -10.61
N ASP A 11 5.33 -1.60 -11.07
CA ASP A 11 4.10 -1.65 -10.31
C ASP A 11 4.22 -2.55 -9.07
N ILE A 12 4.95 -3.66 -9.18
CA ILE A 12 5.29 -4.48 -8.01
C ILE A 12 6.17 -3.70 -7.03
N ASP A 13 7.07 -2.86 -7.52
CA ASP A 13 7.87 -1.98 -6.66
C ASP A 13 7.01 -0.94 -5.96
N THR A 14 6.06 -0.30 -6.65
CA THR A 14 5.05 0.60 -6.05
C THR A 14 4.22 -0.11 -4.97
N ILE A 15 3.74 -1.33 -5.25
CA ILE A 15 2.99 -2.14 -4.26
C ILE A 15 3.84 -2.42 -3.01
N LYS A 16 5.11 -2.79 -3.20
CA LYS A 16 6.00 -3.07 -2.06
C LYS A 16 6.28 -1.81 -1.24
N ILE A 17 6.42 -0.65 -1.87
CA ILE A 17 6.59 0.63 -1.18
C ILE A 17 5.35 0.92 -0.34
N ALA A 18 4.15 0.92 -0.96
CA ALA A 18 2.89 1.15 -0.26
C ALA A 18 2.71 0.23 0.96
N LEU A 19 2.90 -1.08 0.78
CA LEU A 19 2.79 -2.05 1.89
C LEU A 19 3.82 -1.81 3.00
N ASN A 20 5.05 -1.43 2.65
CA ASN A 20 6.11 -1.17 3.62
C ASN A 20 5.85 0.12 4.40
N ASP A 21 5.33 1.15 3.74
CA ASP A 21 5.03 2.43 4.35
C ASP A 21 3.87 2.27 5.34
N SER A 22 2.78 1.60 4.96
CA SER A 22 1.70 1.27 5.90
C SER A 22 2.20 0.46 7.11
N VAL A 23 3.14 -0.47 6.91
CA VAL A 23 3.78 -1.21 8.02
C VAL A 23 4.59 -0.27 8.92
N SER A 24 5.30 0.70 8.36
CA SER A 24 6.04 1.72 9.11
C SER A 24 5.11 2.59 9.95
N ASP A 25 3.99 3.02 9.38
CA ASP A 25 2.99 3.83 10.08
C ASP A 25 2.35 3.06 11.24
N ILE A 26 1.96 1.81 10.99
CA ILE A 26 1.45 0.93 12.04
C ILE A 26 2.50 0.74 13.15
N ASN A 27 3.79 0.60 12.81
CA ASN A 27 4.85 0.50 13.82
C ASN A 27 4.95 1.77 14.67
N THR A 28 4.77 2.94 14.07
CA THR A 28 4.77 4.21 14.78
C THR A 28 3.58 4.29 15.72
N GLU A 29 2.38 3.93 15.24
CA GLU A 29 1.16 3.93 16.04
C GLU A 29 1.20 2.93 17.21
N LEU A 30 1.78 1.75 17.00
CA LEU A 30 1.94 0.73 18.06
C LEU A 30 2.83 1.19 19.23
N ARG A 31 3.67 2.22 19.05
CA ARG A 31 4.49 2.83 20.11
C ARG A 31 3.72 3.81 20.99
N LEU A 32 2.55 4.26 20.55
CA LEU A 32 1.69 5.16 21.31
C LEU A 32 0.94 4.39 22.41
N ASP A 33 0.40 5.14 23.38
CA ASP A 33 -0.51 4.59 24.38
C ASP A 33 -1.88 4.36 23.74
N ILE A 34 -2.13 3.10 23.34
CA ILE A 34 -3.35 2.65 22.66
C ILE A 34 -3.98 1.50 23.43
N LYS A 35 -5.31 1.40 23.31
CA LYS A 35 -6.09 0.30 23.92
C LYS A 35 -5.69 -1.05 23.32
N GLU A 36 -5.71 -2.09 24.15
CA GLU A 36 -5.31 -3.46 23.76
C GLU A 36 -6.06 -3.98 22.51
N LYS A 37 -7.37 -3.73 22.42
CA LYS A 37 -8.15 -4.13 21.24
C LYS A 37 -7.58 -3.54 19.94
N LYS A 38 -7.27 -2.24 19.94
CA LYS A 38 -6.69 -1.54 18.79
C LYS A 38 -5.30 -2.07 18.46
N ARG A 39 -4.49 -2.36 19.50
CA ARG A 39 -3.16 -2.97 19.34
C ARG A 39 -3.23 -4.32 18.61
N LEU A 40 -4.18 -5.19 18.98
CA LEU A 40 -4.36 -6.49 18.32
C LEU A 40 -4.78 -6.34 16.86
N GLU A 41 -5.69 -5.42 16.56
CA GLU A 41 -6.11 -5.11 15.18
C GLU A 41 -4.92 -4.62 14.34
N LEU A 42 -4.13 -3.68 14.85
CA LEU A 42 -2.94 -3.16 14.17
C LEU A 42 -1.88 -4.24 13.93
N LEU A 43 -1.66 -5.14 14.89
CA LEU A 43 -0.73 -6.26 14.71
C LEU A 43 -1.19 -7.24 13.62
N ASP A 44 -2.50 -7.48 13.51
CA ASP A 44 -3.07 -8.32 12.45
C ASP A 44 -2.91 -7.67 11.06
N TYR A 45 -3.27 -6.39 10.91
CA TYR A 45 -3.07 -5.64 9.65
C TYR A 45 -1.60 -5.65 9.23
N LYS A 46 -0.70 -5.32 10.17
CA LYS A 46 0.76 -5.35 9.93
C LYS A 46 1.23 -6.73 9.47
N GLY A 47 0.74 -7.80 10.11
CA GLY A 47 1.09 -9.18 9.75
C GLY A 47 0.66 -9.52 8.32
N ARG A 48 -0.54 -9.11 7.92
CA ARG A 48 -1.07 -9.29 6.56
C ARG A 48 -0.22 -8.54 5.52
N TYR A 49 0.09 -7.27 5.75
CA TYR A 49 0.91 -6.47 4.83
C TYR A 49 2.35 -7.00 4.71
N LEU A 50 2.98 -7.34 5.84
CA LEU A 50 4.32 -7.94 5.82
C LEU A 50 4.36 -9.27 5.06
N LYS A 51 3.32 -10.10 5.18
CA LYS A 51 3.26 -11.38 4.46
C LYS A 51 3.29 -11.15 2.95
N VAL A 52 2.44 -10.26 2.43
CA VAL A 52 2.37 -9.96 0.99
C VAL A 52 3.65 -9.29 0.52
N TYR A 53 4.16 -8.30 1.26
CA TYR A 53 5.43 -7.63 0.96
C TYR A 53 6.58 -8.64 0.80
N ASN A 54 6.75 -9.55 1.78
CA ASN A 54 7.84 -10.53 1.75
C ASN A 54 7.70 -11.52 0.58
N LYS A 55 6.47 -11.89 0.23
CA LYS A 55 6.20 -12.76 -0.91
C LYS A 55 6.57 -12.09 -2.23
N LEU A 56 6.19 -10.82 -2.42
CA LEU A 56 6.58 -10.03 -3.60
C LEU A 56 8.09 -9.72 -3.64
N ARG A 57 8.75 -9.63 -2.49
CA ARG A 57 10.21 -9.50 -2.40
C ARG A 57 10.93 -10.76 -2.88
N GLN A 58 10.39 -11.94 -2.57
CA GLN A 58 10.94 -13.24 -3.00
C GLN A 58 10.59 -13.56 -4.45
N ASN A 59 9.36 -13.25 -4.88
CA ASN A 59 8.87 -13.46 -6.24
C ASN A 59 8.10 -12.21 -6.70
N PRO A 60 8.73 -11.31 -7.48
CA PRO A 60 8.14 -10.04 -7.89
C PRO A 60 7.15 -10.20 -9.04
N SER A 61 6.12 -11.02 -8.81
CA SER A 61 5.06 -11.32 -9.75
C SER A 61 3.72 -11.26 -9.03
N ILE A 62 2.77 -10.51 -9.58
CA ILE A 62 1.42 -10.40 -9.02
C ILE A 62 0.69 -11.76 -9.01
N TYR A 63 1.01 -12.63 -9.97
CA TYR A 63 0.47 -13.99 -10.05
C TYR A 63 0.97 -14.93 -8.95
N SER A 64 1.98 -14.52 -8.19
CA SER A 64 2.38 -15.27 -7.00
C SER A 64 1.35 -15.17 -5.88
N LEU A 65 0.50 -14.14 -5.88
CA LEU A 65 -0.46 -13.84 -4.83
C LEU A 65 -1.77 -14.61 -5.02
N SER A 66 -2.34 -15.06 -3.91
CA SER A 66 -3.71 -15.58 -3.84
C SER A 66 -4.74 -14.43 -3.91
N GLU A 67 -6.00 -14.74 -4.16
CA GLU A 67 -7.08 -13.74 -4.21
C GLU A 67 -7.14 -12.89 -2.93
N THR A 68 -7.09 -13.53 -1.75
CA THR A 68 -7.03 -12.81 -0.47
C THR A 68 -5.79 -11.92 -0.35
N GLU A 69 -4.65 -12.34 -0.90
CA GLU A 69 -3.43 -11.52 -0.89
C GLU A 69 -3.53 -10.34 -1.88
N LEU A 70 -4.25 -10.50 -3.00
CA LEU A 70 -4.57 -9.40 -3.91
C LEU A 70 -5.49 -8.37 -3.24
N ASP A 71 -6.47 -8.82 -2.45
CA ASP A 71 -7.35 -7.93 -1.68
C ASP A 71 -6.55 -7.16 -0.61
N ILE A 72 -5.60 -7.83 0.05
CA ILE A 72 -4.66 -7.19 0.98
C ILE A 72 -3.78 -6.17 0.25
N THR A 73 -3.29 -6.48 -0.95
CA THR A 73 -2.56 -5.53 -1.79
C THR A 73 -3.40 -4.30 -2.12
N ALA A 74 -4.66 -4.48 -2.52
CA ALA A 74 -5.57 -3.37 -2.79
C ALA A 74 -5.81 -2.52 -1.54
N GLY A 75 -5.93 -3.14 -0.36
CA GLY A 75 -6.00 -2.45 0.94
C GLY A 75 -4.79 -1.56 1.20
N GLY A 76 -3.57 -2.09 1.09
CA GLY A 76 -2.35 -1.30 1.30
C GLY A 76 -2.16 -0.18 0.27
N LEU A 77 -2.61 -0.37 -0.96
CA LEU A 77 -2.62 0.71 -1.97
C LEU A 77 -3.63 1.81 -1.62
N ASN A 78 -4.81 1.47 -1.11
CA ASN A 78 -5.79 2.45 -0.64
C ASN A 78 -5.29 3.23 0.57
N ASP A 79 -4.63 2.58 1.53
CA ASP A 79 -4.00 3.25 2.66
C ASP A 79 -2.95 4.27 2.17
N ALA A 80 -2.12 3.88 1.19
CA ALA A 80 -1.17 4.80 0.58
C ALA A 80 -1.84 5.96 -0.18
N ILE A 81 -2.93 5.72 -0.90
CA ILE A 81 -3.70 6.78 -1.57
C ILE A 81 -4.20 7.80 -0.53
N GLN A 82 -4.77 7.33 0.58
CA GLN A 82 -5.26 8.22 1.63
C GLN A 82 -4.13 9.10 2.19
N LEU A 83 -2.97 8.52 2.49
CA LEU A 83 -1.81 9.28 2.98
C LEU A 83 -1.34 10.33 1.97
N LEU A 84 -1.31 9.99 0.68
CA LEU A 84 -0.93 10.94 -0.38
C LEU A 84 -1.97 12.08 -0.53
N GLU A 85 -3.25 11.80 -0.32
CA GLU A 85 -4.31 12.82 -0.31
C GLU A 85 -4.19 13.75 0.90
N GLU A 86 -3.88 13.22 2.08
CA GLU A 86 -3.56 14.01 3.28
C GLU A 86 -2.34 14.90 3.02
N MET A 87 -1.26 14.37 2.43
CA MET A 87 -0.09 15.17 2.06
C MET A 87 -0.43 16.31 1.08
N LEU A 88 -1.24 16.05 0.05
CA LEU A 88 -1.65 17.08 -0.92
C LEU A 88 -2.52 18.19 -0.30
N THR A 89 -3.20 17.89 0.81
CA THR A 89 -4.10 18.83 1.47
C THR A 89 -3.41 19.61 2.59
N ASP A 90 -2.59 18.92 3.39
CA ASP A 90 -2.12 19.41 4.68
C ASP A 90 -0.61 19.72 4.72
N ALA A 91 0.17 19.26 3.74
CA ALA A 91 1.61 19.53 3.70
C ALA A 91 1.95 20.75 2.82
N GLU A 92 2.93 21.54 3.26
CA GLU A 92 3.52 22.62 2.46
C GLU A 92 4.47 22.02 1.41
N LEU A 93 3.90 21.42 0.38
CA LEU A 93 4.63 20.88 -0.76
C LEU A 93 4.91 21.98 -1.80
N ASP A 94 6.11 21.98 -2.35
CA ASP A 94 6.41 22.77 -3.54
C ASP A 94 5.73 22.18 -4.80
N ASP A 95 5.85 22.87 -5.93
CA ASP A 95 5.16 22.46 -7.16
C ASP A 95 5.68 21.11 -7.70
N GLN A 96 6.97 20.83 -7.54
CA GLN A 96 7.57 19.55 -7.97
C GLN A 96 7.10 18.42 -7.05
N GLU A 97 7.15 18.63 -5.73
CA GLU A 97 6.69 17.66 -4.74
C GLU A 97 5.20 17.32 -4.91
N LYS A 98 4.37 18.31 -5.25
CA LYS A 98 2.95 18.09 -5.59
C LYS A 98 2.78 17.21 -6.82
N GLU A 99 3.50 17.48 -7.89
CA GLU A 99 3.41 16.70 -9.13
C GLU A 99 3.86 15.25 -8.90
N GLU A 100 4.95 15.05 -8.16
CA GLU A 100 5.43 13.73 -7.78
C GLU A 100 4.39 12.98 -6.91
N THR A 101 3.81 13.68 -5.92
CA THR A 101 2.78 13.10 -5.03
C THR A 101 1.52 12.69 -5.80
N ILE A 102 1.06 13.51 -6.75
CA ILE A 102 -0.06 13.19 -7.64
C ILE A 102 0.27 11.98 -8.51
N SER A 103 1.46 11.95 -9.10
CA SER A 103 1.91 10.83 -9.95
C SER A 103 1.94 9.50 -9.18
N VAL A 104 2.46 9.49 -7.94
CA VAL A 104 2.45 8.29 -7.09
C VAL A 104 1.00 7.88 -6.77
N LYS A 105 0.14 8.84 -6.41
CA LYS A 105 -1.27 8.57 -6.11
C LYS A 105 -2.00 7.95 -7.31
N ASP A 106 -1.80 8.50 -8.50
CA ASP A 106 -2.41 8.00 -9.74
C ASP A 106 -1.90 6.60 -10.11
N ASN A 107 -0.62 6.30 -9.84
CA ASN A 107 -0.09 4.95 -9.97
C ASN A 107 -0.76 3.97 -9.01
N CYS A 108 -0.96 4.35 -7.74
CA CYS A 108 -1.69 3.52 -6.78
C CYS A 108 -3.16 3.31 -7.20
N ASN A 109 -3.85 4.36 -7.61
CA ASN A 109 -5.25 4.29 -8.09
C ASN A 109 -5.38 3.32 -9.26
N ARG A 110 -4.52 3.46 -10.28
CA ARG A 110 -4.49 2.54 -11.42
C ARG A 110 -4.31 1.09 -10.98
N LEU A 111 -3.47 0.83 -9.99
CA LEU A 111 -3.23 -0.53 -9.49
C LEU A 111 -4.44 -1.08 -8.73
N VAL A 112 -5.13 -0.27 -7.94
CA VAL A 112 -6.38 -0.69 -7.28
C VAL A 112 -7.43 -1.07 -8.32
N GLU A 113 -7.61 -0.27 -9.37
CA GLU A 113 -8.55 -0.58 -10.45
C GLU A 113 -8.22 -1.91 -11.16
N LEU A 114 -6.94 -2.18 -11.42
CA LEU A 114 -6.50 -3.44 -12.02
C LEU A 114 -6.76 -4.65 -11.11
N LEU A 115 -6.69 -4.47 -9.79
CA LEU A 115 -6.91 -5.51 -8.79
C LEU A 115 -8.39 -5.74 -8.47
N ALA A 116 -9.25 -4.74 -8.67
CA ALA A 116 -10.70 -4.81 -8.48
C ALA A 116 -11.45 -5.47 -9.64
N GLY A 117 -10.80 -5.56 -10.81
CA GLY A 117 -11.39 -6.01 -12.08
C GLY A 117 -12.03 -7.38 -12.09
#